data_AF-A0A1I3CQM1-F1
#
_entry.id   AF-A0A1I3CQM1-F1
#
_cell.length_a   1.000
_cell.length_b   1.000
_cell.length_c   1.000
_cell.angle_alpha   90.00
_cell.angle_beta   90.00
_cell.angle_gamma   90.00
#
_symmetry.space_group_name_H-M   'P 1'
#
loop_
_entity.id
_entity.type
_entity.pdbx_description
1 polymer ?
#
loop_
_entity_poly.entity_id
_entity_poly.type
_entity_poly.pdbx_seq_one_letter_code
_entity_poly.pdbx_strand_id
1 'polypeptide(L)'
;MTTPTRIVALVGSLRSDSLNRRIAEALRDQAPEGVVVEIAEGLGSLPFYNEDLDGEAVPTAAATLRELVGNADAVLAVTPEYNGTMPAVLNNAIDWLSRPYGVGALVGKPFGVVGATPTPYGGKWAHADAARSAGIAGAIVVDGAVHSQSALEVDVLEDVEVLQRLQPSSRRSWPSSRLLPEGRSGRRSTHGR
;
A
#
# COMPACT_ATOMS: atom_id res chain seq x y z
N MET A 1 3.68 -2.73 -27.74
CA MET A 1 4.19 -3.25 -26.44
C MET A 1 3.28 -2.70 -25.36
N THR A 2 2.73 -3.54 -24.48
CA THR A 2 1.89 -3.08 -23.36
C THR A 2 2.76 -2.50 -22.25
N THR A 3 2.43 -1.30 -21.76
CA THR A 3 3.10 -0.69 -20.59
C THR A 3 3.00 -1.62 -19.37
N PRO A 4 4.07 -1.88 -18.62
CA PRO A 4 3.99 -2.72 -17.43
C PRO A 4 3.07 -2.10 -16.37
N THR A 5 2.40 -2.94 -15.58
CA THR A 5 1.63 -2.52 -14.41
C THR A 5 2.59 -2.16 -13.29
N ARG A 6 2.55 -0.92 -12.79
CA ARG A 6 3.41 -0.44 -11.70
C ARG A 6 2.71 -0.57 -10.35
N ILE A 7 3.31 -1.31 -9.43
CA ILE A 7 2.82 -1.48 -8.06
C ILE A 7 3.82 -0.82 -7.11
N VAL A 8 3.36 0.12 -6.29
CA VAL A 8 4.21 0.71 -5.24
C VAL A 8 4.01 -0.05 -3.93
N ALA A 9 5.09 -0.58 -3.36
CA ALA A 9 5.07 -1.29 -2.08
C ALA A 9 5.39 -0.33 -0.92
N LEU A 10 4.46 -0.20 0.04
CA LEU A 10 4.65 0.55 1.28
C LEU A 10 5.06 -0.42 2.40
N VAL A 11 6.31 -0.33 2.87
CA VAL A 11 6.82 -1.26 3.89
C VAL A 11 6.59 -0.70 5.30
N GLY A 12 5.76 -1.38 6.08
CA GLY A 12 5.34 -0.93 7.42
C GLY A 12 6.40 -1.08 8.54
N SER A 13 7.66 -1.36 8.22
CA SER A 13 8.73 -1.52 9.21
C SER A 13 10.02 -0.84 8.77
N LEU A 14 10.61 -0.06 9.68
CA LEU A 14 11.82 0.73 9.43
C LEU A 14 13.11 0.05 9.88
N ARG A 15 13.03 -1.04 10.65
CA ARG A 15 14.24 -1.74 11.12
C ARG A 15 14.99 -2.34 9.93
N SER A 16 16.31 -2.32 9.99
CA SER A 16 17.19 -2.80 8.91
C SER A 16 17.02 -4.27 8.59
N ASP A 17 16.63 -5.09 9.56
CA ASP A 17 16.46 -6.54 9.45
C ASP A 17 14.97 -6.95 9.33
N SER A 18 14.13 -6.05 8.81
CA SER A 18 12.69 -6.27 8.64
C SER A 18 12.40 -7.46 7.73
N LEU A 19 11.74 -8.49 8.27
CA LEU A 19 11.18 -9.60 7.47
C LEU A 19 10.23 -9.06 6.39
N ASN A 20 9.40 -8.08 6.70
CA ASN A 20 8.46 -7.51 5.75
C ASN A 20 9.15 -6.70 4.64
N ARG A 21 10.33 -6.12 4.89
CA ARG A 21 11.16 -5.53 3.83
C ARG A 21 11.69 -6.61 2.89
N ARG A 22 12.24 -7.70 3.44
CA ARG A 22 12.74 -8.84 2.66
C ARG A 22 11.63 -9.50 1.83
N ILE A 23 10.41 -9.58 2.37
CA ILE A 23 9.23 -10.03 1.61
C ILE A 23 8.96 -9.07 0.43
N ALA A 24 8.94 -7.75 0.65
CA ALA A 24 8.73 -6.78 -0.43
C ALA A 24 9.81 -6.89 -1.52
N GLU A 25 11.07 -7.10 -1.14
CA GLU A 25 12.19 -7.34 -2.06
C GLU A 25 12.00 -8.63 -2.86
N ALA A 26 11.62 -9.74 -2.21
CA ALA A 26 11.32 -11.00 -2.89
C ALA A 26 10.14 -10.85 -3.87
N LEU A 27 9.09 -10.13 -3.49
CA LEU A 27 7.94 -9.85 -4.37
C LEU A 27 8.33 -9.01 -5.59
N ARG A 28 9.27 -8.07 -5.44
CA ARG A 28 9.84 -7.31 -6.55
C ARG A 28 10.65 -8.21 -7.48
N ASP A 29 11.55 -9.01 -6.91
CA ASP A 29 12.49 -9.82 -7.69
C ASP A 29 11.78 -10.97 -8.42
N GLN A 30 10.63 -11.41 -7.90
CA GLN A 30 9.80 -12.48 -8.47
C GLN A 30 8.53 -11.96 -9.15
N ALA A 31 8.45 -10.65 -9.45
CA ALA A 31 7.28 -10.08 -10.09
C ALA A 31 7.01 -10.76 -11.45
N PRO A 32 5.74 -11.12 -11.76
CA PRO A 32 5.41 -11.78 -13.01
C PRO A 32 5.63 -10.84 -14.21
N GLU A 33 5.76 -11.42 -15.40
CA GLU A 33 5.93 -10.65 -16.63
C GLU A 33 4.84 -9.56 -16.79
N GLY A 34 5.28 -8.35 -17.09
CA GLY A 34 4.40 -7.19 -17.26
C GLY A 34 3.96 -6.53 -15.95
N VAL A 35 4.52 -6.92 -14.80
CA VAL A 35 4.38 -6.25 -13.51
C VAL A 35 5.74 -5.75 -13.03
N VAL A 36 5.77 -4.53 -12.49
CA VAL A 36 6.95 -3.97 -11.81
C VAL A 36 6.52 -3.55 -10.42
N VAL A 37 7.22 -4.05 -9.40
CA VAL A 37 7.05 -3.62 -8.02
C VAL A 37 8.16 -2.64 -7.66
N GLU A 38 7.79 -1.47 -7.16
CA GLU A 38 8.71 -0.43 -6.71
C GLU A 38 8.51 -0.21 -5.21
N ILE A 39 9.55 -0.40 -4.41
CA ILE A 39 9.46 -0.20 -2.95
C ILE A 39 9.58 1.31 -2.66
N ALA A 40 8.60 1.87 -1.95
CA ALA A 40 8.65 3.26 -1.51
C ALA A 40 9.70 3.42 -0.40
N GLU A 41 10.78 4.13 -0.73
CA GLU A 41 11.82 4.46 0.24
C GLU A 41 11.50 5.74 1.02
N GLY A 42 12.11 5.89 2.19
CA GLY A 42 12.02 7.13 2.97
C GLY A 42 10.73 7.32 3.77
N LEU A 43 9.89 6.29 3.95
CA LEU A 43 8.68 6.41 4.79
C LEU A 43 8.99 6.87 6.23
N GLY A 44 10.16 6.53 6.76
CA GLY A 44 10.63 6.98 8.08
C GLY A 44 11.07 8.44 8.13
N SER A 45 11.21 9.10 6.97
CA SER A 45 11.54 10.52 6.84
C SER A 45 10.30 11.40 6.65
N LEU A 46 9.11 10.79 6.55
CA LEU A 46 7.87 11.55 6.55
C LEU A 46 7.69 12.22 7.92
N PRO A 47 7.45 13.54 7.97
CA PRO A 47 6.92 14.12 9.20
C PRO A 47 5.58 13.46 9.52
N PHE A 48 5.18 13.44 10.79
CA PHE A 48 3.79 13.09 11.10
C PHE A 48 2.86 14.04 10.33
N TYR A 49 1.81 13.48 9.73
CA TYR A 49 0.84 14.28 9.00
C TYR A 49 0.31 15.38 9.92
N ASN A 50 0.45 16.60 9.45
CA ASN A 50 -0.12 17.79 10.03
C ASN A 50 -0.63 18.63 8.85
N GLU A 51 -1.91 18.99 8.86
CA GLU A 51 -2.55 19.76 7.78
C GLU A 51 -1.88 21.13 7.57
N ASP A 52 -1.28 21.70 8.62
CA ASP A 52 -0.48 22.94 8.52
C ASP A 52 0.77 22.77 7.63
N LEU A 53 1.28 21.54 7.51
CA LEU A 53 2.41 21.19 6.63
C LEU A 53 1.95 20.84 5.21
N ASP A 54 0.64 20.70 4.97
CA ASP A 54 0.05 20.25 3.70
C ASP A 54 -0.59 21.41 2.91
N GLY A 55 0.13 22.53 2.83
CA GLY A 55 -0.28 23.75 2.13
C GLY A 55 0.57 24.03 0.88
N GLU A 56 0.97 25.29 0.68
CA GLU A 56 1.77 25.70 -0.48
C GLU A 56 3.18 25.09 -0.50
N ALA A 57 3.75 24.79 0.67
CA ALA A 57 5.11 24.25 0.83
C ALA A 57 5.09 22.87 1.48
N VAL A 58 4.64 21.86 0.73
CA VAL A 58 4.61 20.45 1.17
C VAL A 58 6.04 19.92 1.40
N PRO A 59 6.30 19.19 2.50
CA PRO A 59 7.58 18.53 2.73
C PRO A 59 8.00 17.65 1.55
N THR A 60 9.28 17.73 1.15
CA THR A 60 9.80 17.00 -0.02
C THR A 60 9.52 15.50 0.06
N ALA A 61 9.71 14.87 1.22
CA ALA A 61 9.42 13.44 1.40
C ALA A 61 7.96 13.09 1.11
N ALA A 62 7.01 13.93 1.53
CA ALA A 62 5.58 13.74 1.27
C ALA A 62 5.24 13.98 -0.21
N ALA A 63 5.81 15.02 -0.82
CA ALA A 63 5.63 15.31 -2.24
C ALA A 63 6.15 14.16 -3.12
N THR A 64 7.36 13.65 -2.83
CA THR A 64 7.95 12.50 -3.54
C THR A 64 7.09 11.25 -3.39
N LEU A 65 6.61 10.95 -2.19
CA LEU A 65 5.74 9.79 -1.96
C LEU A 65 4.42 9.90 -2.75
N ARG A 66 3.81 11.10 -2.78
CA ARG A 66 2.59 11.36 -3.56
C ARG A 66 2.82 11.20 -5.05
N GLU A 67 3.92 11.71 -5.58
CA GLU A 67 4.27 11.56 -6.99
C GLU A 67 4.49 10.08 -7.35
N LEU A 68 5.25 9.36 -6.53
CA LEU A 68 5.51 7.93 -6.71
C LEU A 68 4.21 7.13 -6.75
N VAL A 69 3.33 7.31 -5.77
CA VAL A 69 2.05 6.58 -5.70
C VAL A 69 1.04 7.07 -6.74
N GLY A 70 1.00 8.36 -7.05
CA GLY A 70 0.11 8.92 -8.07
C GLY A 70 0.38 8.34 -9.46
N ASN A 71 1.66 8.10 -9.77
CA ASN A 71 2.12 7.49 -11.02
C ASN A 71 2.01 5.95 -11.04
N ALA A 72 1.69 5.31 -9.91
CA ALA A 72 1.50 3.87 -9.83
C ALA A 72 0.13 3.44 -10.38
N ASP A 73 0.03 2.20 -10.86
CA ASP A 73 -1.26 1.59 -11.20
C ASP A 73 -1.96 1.05 -9.94
N ALA A 74 -1.19 0.65 -8.93
CA ALA A 74 -1.66 0.02 -7.70
C ALA A 74 -0.69 0.21 -6.52
N VAL A 75 -1.16 -0.06 -5.31
CA VAL A 75 -0.38 0.03 -4.08
C VAL A 75 -0.49 -1.28 -3.28
N LEU A 76 0.61 -1.71 -2.68
CA LEU A 76 0.70 -2.89 -1.83
C LEU A 76 1.30 -2.49 -0.47
N ALA A 77 0.55 -2.62 0.62
CA ALA A 77 1.14 -2.53 1.94
C ALA A 77 1.80 -3.86 2.30
N VAL A 78 3.07 -3.83 2.72
CA VAL A 78 3.82 -4.99 3.22
C VAL A 78 4.21 -4.72 4.67
N THR A 79 3.47 -5.27 5.64
CA THR A 79 3.51 -4.74 7.01
C THR A 79 3.56 -5.82 8.10
N PRO A 80 4.33 -5.60 9.18
CA PRO A 80 4.14 -6.35 10.42
C PRO A 80 2.89 -5.84 11.16
N GLU A 81 2.70 -6.34 12.37
CA GLU A 81 1.70 -5.89 13.33
C GLU A 81 2.37 -5.45 14.62
N TYR A 82 2.02 -4.26 15.11
CA TYR A 82 2.44 -3.76 16.40
C TYR A 82 1.22 -3.49 17.27
N ASN A 83 1.15 -4.15 18.43
CA ASN A 83 0.08 -4.01 19.41
C ASN A 83 -1.34 -4.24 18.84
N GLY A 84 -1.48 -5.20 17.92
CA GLY A 84 -2.77 -5.54 17.33
C GLY A 84 -3.30 -4.54 16.30
N THR A 85 -2.43 -3.70 15.74
CA THR A 85 -2.78 -2.79 14.64
C THR A 85 -1.59 -2.54 13.72
N MET A 86 -1.82 -1.77 12.65
CA MET A 86 -0.78 -1.40 11.70
C MET A 86 0.27 -0.47 12.35
N PRO A 87 1.55 -0.58 11.95
CA PRO A 87 2.60 0.31 12.42
C PRO A 87 2.32 1.78 12.10
N ALA A 88 2.68 2.68 13.02
CA ALA A 88 2.46 4.12 12.88
C ALA A 88 3.07 4.70 11.58
N VAL A 89 4.20 4.17 11.13
CA VAL A 89 4.84 4.58 9.86
C VAL A 89 3.94 4.30 8.65
N LEU A 90 3.24 3.16 8.62
CA LEU A 90 2.33 2.83 7.54
C LEU A 90 1.09 3.71 7.60
N ASN A 91 0.50 3.89 8.79
CA ASN A 91 -0.65 4.78 8.93
C ASN A 91 -0.30 6.21 8.50
N ASN A 92 0.84 6.75 8.93
CA ASN A 92 1.28 8.08 8.55
C ASN A 92 1.49 8.23 7.04
N ALA A 93 2.01 7.19 6.36
CA ALA A 93 2.10 7.19 4.90
C ALA A 93 0.71 7.23 4.25
N ILE A 94 -0.25 6.46 4.76
CA ILE A 94 -1.65 6.49 4.29
C ILE A 94 -2.27 7.88 4.53
N ASP A 95 -2.02 8.51 5.68
CA ASP A 95 -2.52 9.86 5.99
C ASP A 95 -2.03 10.87 4.94
N TRP A 96 -0.72 10.91 4.65
CA TRP A 96 -0.15 11.78 3.61
C TRP A 96 -0.71 11.51 2.21
N LEU A 97 -0.92 10.23 1.88
CA LEU A 97 -1.42 9.77 0.58
C LEU A 97 -2.93 9.96 0.40
N SER A 98 -3.68 10.06 1.51
CA SER A 98 -5.13 10.34 1.51
C SER A 98 -5.46 11.79 1.13
N ARG A 99 -4.44 12.66 1.12
CA ARG A 99 -4.57 14.10 0.95
C ARG A 99 -3.97 14.58 -0.37
N PRO A 100 -4.51 15.66 -0.96
CA PRO A 100 -5.68 16.43 -0.52
C PRO A 100 -7.00 15.64 -0.58
N TYR A 101 -7.97 15.99 0.25
CA TYR A 101 -9.23 15.21 0.36
C TYR A 101 -9.95 15.09 -0.99
N GLY A 102 -10.34 13.87 -1.35
CA GLY A 102 -11.05 13.55 -2.59
C GLY A 102 -10.18 13.43 -3.85
N VAL A 103 -8.91 13.85 -3.78
CA VAL A 103 -7.94 13.76 -4.90
C VAL A 103 -6.57 13.24 -4.46
N GLY A 104 -6.49 12.65 -3.26
CA GLY A 104 -5.27 12.06 -2.74
C GLY A 104 -4.73 10.95 -3.65
N ALA A 105 -3.44 10.68 -3.57
CA ALA A 105 -2.76 9.77 -4.50
C ALA A 105 -3.29 8.32 -4.42
N LEU A 106 -3.92 7.93 -3.31
CA LEU A 106 -4.57 6.62 -3.15
C LEU A 106 -5.97 6.53 -3.78
N VAL A 107 -6.61 7.66 -4.10
CA VAL A 107 -8.01 7.68 -4.58
C VAL A 107 -8.15 6.87 -5.88
N GLY A 108 -9.03 5.87 -5.85
CA GLY A 108 -9.30 4.98 -6.99
C GLY A 108 -8.18 3.99 -7.29
N LYS A 109 -7.10 3.94 -6.50
CA LYS A 109 -6.02 2.97 -6.71
C LYS A 109 -6.41 1.62 -6.11
N PRO A 110 -6.26 0.51 -6.86
CA PRO A 110 -6.23 -0.83 -6.28
C PRO A 110 -5.22 -0.91 -5.13
N PHE A 111 -5.65 -1.49 -4.01
CA PHE A 111 -4.85 -1.62 -2.80
C PHE A 111 -4.90 -3.05 -2.25
N GLY A 112 -3.73 -3.63 -1.99
CA GLY A 112 -3.58 -4.92 -1.33
C GLY A 112 -2.76 -4.78 -0.05
N VAL A 113 -2.87 -5.79 0.82
CA VAL A 113 -2.11 -5.85 2.07
C VAL A 113 -1.56 -7.24 2.28
N VAL A 114 -0.26 -7.36 2.46
CA VAL A 114 0.41 -8.60 2.76
C VAL A 114 1.42 -8.40 3.89
N GLY A 115 1.89 -9.49 4.46
CA GLY A 115 2.95 -9.40 5.45
C GLY A 115 3.04 -10.64 6.30
N ALA A 116 4.09 -10.66 7.11
CA ALA A 116 4.31 -11.73 8.07
C ALA A 116 4.68 -11.22 9.46
N THR A 117 4.25 -11.96 10.48
CA THR A 117 4.57 -11.70 11.89
C THR A 117 4.93 -13.01 12.60
N PRO A 118 5.78 -12.96 13.65
CA PRO A 118 6.10 -14.12 14.47
C PRO A 118 4.97 -14.39 15.49
N THR A 119 3.73 -14.43 15.03
CA THR A 119 2.54 -14.71 15.84
C THR A 119 1.62 -15.67 15.09
N PRO A 120 0.78 -16.47 15.78
CA PRO A 120 -0.12 -17.41 15.12
C PRO A 120 -1.13 -16.75 14.16
N TYR A 121 -1.37 -15.45 14.34
CA TYR A 121 -2.35 -14.69 13.56
C TYR A 121 -1.75 -14.00 12.32
N GLY A 122 -0.42 -14.03 12.15
CA GLY A 122 0.24 -13.55 10.93
C GLY A 122 0.00 -12.09 10.57
N GLY A 123 -0.32 -11.24 11.54
CA GLY A 123 -0.59 -9.80 11.34
C GLY A 123 -2.03 -9.47 10.92
N LYS A 124 -2.98 -10.40 11.12
CA LYS A 124 -4.37 -10.29 10.69
C LYS A 124 -5.03 -8.95 11.03
N TRP A 125 -4.79 -8.39 12.22
CA TRP A 125 -5.43 -7.14 12.63
C TRP A 125 -4.80 -5.95 11.94
N ALA A 126 -3.46 -5.89 11.88
CA ALA A 126 -2.75 -4.87 11.11
C ALA A 126 -3.17 -4.86 9.64
N HIS A 127 -3.32 -6.03 9.02
CA HIS A 127 -3.70 -6.14 7.62
C HIS A 127 -5.14 -5.66 7.37
N ALA A 128 -6.06 -6.04 8.25
CA ALA A 128 -7.44 -5.56 8.20
C ALA A 128 -7.54 -4.04 8.45
N ASP A 129 -6.75 -3.50 9.38
CA ASP A 129 -6.72 -2.08 9.70
C ASP A 129 -6.12 -1.26 8.56
N ALA A 130 -5.03 -1.71 7.95
CA ALA A 130 -4.43 -1.06 6.78
C ALA A 130 -5.38 -1.05 5.59
N ALA A 131 -6.03 -2.18 5.30
CA ALA A 131 -7.04 -2.26 4.25
C ALA A 131 -8.22 -1.32 4.52
N ARG A 132 -8.74 -1.29 5.75
CA ARG A 132 -9.82 -0.38 6.14
C ARG A 132 -9.40 1.09 6.00
N SER A 133 -8.22 1.45 6.51
CA SER A 133 -7.71 2.82 6.47
C SER A 133 -7.51 3.30 5.03
N ALA A 134 -6.85 2.51 4.19
CA ALA A 134 -6.67 2.81 2.77
C ALA A 134 -8.01 2.91 2.03
N GLY A 135 -8.97 2.03 2.32
CA GLY A 135 -10.32 2.10 1.76
C GLY A 135 -11.06 3.40 2.12
N ILE A 136 -10.99 3.81 3.38
CA ILE A 136 -11.53 5.12 3.84
C ILE A 136 -10.80 6.29 3.16
N ALA A 137 -9.49 6.17 2.94
CA ALA A 137 -8.68 7.12 2.18
C ALA A 137 -8.96 7.14 0.66
N GLY A 138 -9.91 6.31 0.18
CA GLY A 138 -10.38 6.31 -1.20
C GLY A 138 -9.76 5.25 -2.11
N ALA A 139 -8.92 4.37 -1.58
CA ALA A 139 -8.40 3.24 -2.34
C ALA A 139 -9.47 2.15 -2.57
N ILE A 140 -9.28 1.33 -3.61
CA ILE A 140 -10.11 0.17 -3.90
C ILE A 140 -9.41 -1.05 -3.33
N VAL A 141 -9.83 -1.51 -2.16
CA VAL A 141 -9.27 -2.75 -1.57
C VAL A 141 -9.63 -3.92 -2.47
N VAL A 142 -8.61 -4.63 -2.96
CA VAL A 142 -8.81 -5.75 -3.88
C VAL A 142 -9.17 -7.00 -3.09
N ASP A 143 -10.33 -7.58 -3.43
CA ASP A 143 -10.78 -8.84 -2.85
C ASP A 143 -9.73 -9.95 -3.08
N GLY A 144 -9.39 -10.65 -2.00
CA GLY A 144 -8.36 -11.69 -2.07
C GLY A 144 -6.94 -11.17 -2.26
N ALA A 145 -6.66 -9.87 -2.06
CA ALA A 145 -5.31 -9.32 -1.99
C ALA A 145 -4.92 -8.89 -0.56
N VAL A 146 -5.61 -9.44 0.46
CA VAL A 146 -5.32 -9.25 1.88
C VAL A 146 -4.87 -10.59 2.47
N HIS A 147 -3.57 -10.77 2.69
CA HIS A 147 -2.98 -12.03 3.14
C HIS A 147 -2.12 -11.86 4.39
N SER A 148 -2.39 -12.69 5.40
CA SER A 148 -1.70 -12.70 6.67
C SER A 148 -0.90 -14.00 6.80
N GLN A 149 0.40 -13.91 7.08
CA GLN A 149 1.28 -15.06 7.16
C GLN A 149 1.97 -15.14 8.53
N SER A 150 1.78 -16.25 9.24
CA SER A 150 2.57 -16.55 10.44
C SER A 150 3.99 -16.94 10.02
N ALA A 151 4.99 -16.44 10.75
CA ALA A 151 6.40 -16.79 10.58
C ALA A 151 6.92 -17.72 11.68
N LEU A 152 6.05 -18.35 12.48
CA LEU A 152 6.47 -19.22 13.58
C LEU A 152 6.99 -20.58 13.12
N GLU A 153 6.38 -21.15 12.09
CA GLU A 153 6.57 -22.56 11.70
C GLU A 153 7.12 -22.71 10.28
N VAL A 154 7.21 -21.60 9.53
CA VAL A 154 7.62 -21.58 8.13
C VAL A 154 8.59 -20.43 7.90
N ASP A 155 9.68 -20.72 7.19
CA ASP A 155 10.52 -19.67 6.62
C ASP A 155 9.82 -19.08 5.39
N VAL A 156 9.22 -17.90 5.59
CA VAL A 156 8.42 -17.20 4.59
C VAL A 156 9.19 -16.91 3.31
N LEU A 157 10.51 -16.78 3.36
CA LEU A 157 11.33 -16.40 2.20
C LEU A 157 11.81 -17.60 1.38
N GLU A 158 11.85 -18.78 2.00
CA GLU A 158 12.27 -20.03 1.34
C GLU A 158 11.06 -20.86 0.88
N ASP A 159 9.87 -20.59 1.40
CA ASP A 159 8.63 -21.27 1.01
C ASP A 159 7.99 -20.60 -0.21
N VAL A 160 8.10 -21.27 -1.36
CA VAL A 160 7.58 -20.79 -2.65
C VAL A 160 6.05 -20.65 -2.63
N GLU A 161 5.33 -21.55 -1.95
CA GLU A 161 3.87 -21.48 -1.89
C GLU A 161 3.41 -20.30 -1.03
N VAL A 162 4.14 -20.00 0.05
CA VAL A 162 3.92 -18.79 0.84
C VAL A 162 4.15 -17.55 -0.01
N LEU A 163 5.30 -17.42 -0.68
CA LEU A 163 5.60 -16.24 -1.50
C LEU A 163 4.58 -16.06 -2.63
N GLN A 164 4.18 -17.13 -3.31
CA GLN A 164 3.14 -17.08 -4.34
C GLN A 164 1.80 -16.58 -3.80
N ARG A 165 1.42 -16.95 -2.57
CA ARG A 165 0.21 -16.41 -1.92
C ARG A 165 0.31 -14.92 -1.59
N LEU A 166 1.52 -14.40 -1.34
CA LEU A 166 1.74 -12.98 -1.07
C LEU A 166 1.93 -12.15 -2.35
N GLN A 167 2.07 -12.79 -3.51
CA GLN A 167 2.27 -12.10 -4.77
C GLN A 167 1.00 -11.35 -5.22
N PRO A 168 1.15 -10.13 -5.75
CA PRO A 168 0.14 -9.55 -6.61
C PRO A 168 -0.18 -10.54 -7.73
N SER A 169 -1.37 -11.14 -7.72
CA SER A 169 -1.78 -12.04 -8.80
C SER A 169 -1.77 -11.30 -10.15
N SER A 170 -1.73 -12.04 -11.26
CA SER A 170 -1.49 -11.55 -12.63
C SER A 170 -2.15 -10.19 -12.99
N ARG A 171 -1.69 -9.54 -14.06
CA ARG A 171 -2.20 -8.27 -14.63
C ARG A 171 -3.74 -8.11 -14.70
N ARG A 172 -4.52 -9.19 -14.61
CA ARG A 172 -6.00 -9.22 -14.53
C ARG A 172 -6.59 -8.96 -13.14
N SER A 173 -5.91 -9.30 -12.04
CA SER A 173 -6.44 -9.11 -10.68
C SER A 173 -6.17 -7.72 -10.11
N TRP A 174 -5.24 -6.97 -10.71
CA TRP A 174 -5.00 -5.55 -10.41
C TRP A 174 -5.51 -4.71 -11.59
N PRO A 175 -6.81 -4.33 -11.61
CA PRO A 175 -7.34 -3.53 -12.70
C PRO A 175 -6.56 -2.21 -12.75
N SER A 176 -6.01 -1.85 -13.90
CA SER A 176 -5.38 -0.54 -14.04
C SER A 176 -6.41 0.53 -13.72
N SER A 177 -6.04 1.50 -12.89
CA SER A 177 -6.89 2.69 -12.63
C SER A 177 -7.29 3.42 -13.92
N ARG A 178 -6.54 3.22 -15.02
CA ARG A 178 -6.83 3.76 -16.36
C ARG A 178 -7.97 3.04 -17.11
N LEU A 179 -8.44 1.89 -16.60
CA LEU A 179 -9.49 1.07 -17.22
C LEU A 179 -10.82 1.12 -16.45
N LEU A 180 -10.88 1.87 -15.34
CA LEU A 180 -12.15 2.11 -14.65
C LEU A 180 -12.97 3.11 -15.48
N PRO A 181 -14.24 2.81 -15.82
CA PRO A 181 -15.08 3.77 -16.53
C PRO A 181 -15.22 5.04 -15.68
N GLU A 182 -15.04 6.20 -16.30
CA GLU A 182 -15.18 7.50 -15.64
C GLU A 182 -16.58 7.60 -14.99
N GLY A 183 -16.62 7.32 -13.68
CA GLY A 183 -17.83 7.32 -12.88
C GLY A 183 -18.22 8.74 -12.50
N ARG A 184 -19.09 9.35 -13.32
CA ARG A 184 -19.98 10.48 -13.01
C ARG A 184 -19.39 11.57 -12.10
N SER A 185 -18.76 12.55 -12.73
CA SER A 185 -18.73 13.90 -12.16
C SER A 185 -20.16 14.40 -11.94
N GLY A 186 -20.43 14.97 -10.77
CA GLY A 186 -21.58 15.86 -10.57
C GLY A 186 -22.62 15.42 -9.55
N ARG A 187 -22.32 15.60 -8.26
CA ARG A 187 -23.24 16.31 -7.36
C ARG A 187 -22.44 17.30 -6.51
N ARG A 188 -22.50 18.57 -6.93
CA ARG A 188 -22.14 19.69 -6.05
C ARG A 188 -23.12 19.68 -4.89
N SER A 189 -22.62 19.38 -3.71
CA SER A 189 -23.28 19.67 -2.45
C SER A 189 -23.18 21.18 -2.23
N THR A 190 -24.25 21.90 -2.53
CA THR A 190 -24.44 23.27 -2.03
C THR A 190 -24.87 23.15 -0.57
N HIS A 191 -23.95 23.34 0.37
CA HIS A 191 -24.32 23.75 1.73
C HIS A 191 -24.18 25.27 1.79
N GLY A 192 -25.33 25.93 1.64
CA GLY A 192 -25.47 27.35 1.95
C GLY A 192 -25.69 27.52 3.45
N ARG A 193 -24.93 28.48 3.99
CA ARG A 193 -25.10 29.29 5.22
C ARG A 193 -25.33 28.56 6.54
#